data_AF-A0A968THI8-F1
#
_entry.id   AF-A0A968THI8-F1
#
_cell.length_a   1.000
_cell.length_b   1.000
_cell.length_c   1.000
_cell.angle_alpha   90.00
_cell.angle_beta   90.00
_cell.angle_gamma   90.00
#
_symmetry.space_group_name_H-M   'P 1'
#
loop_
_entity.id
_entity.type
_entity.pdbx_description
1 polymer ?
#
loop_
_entity_poly.entity_id
_entity_poly.type
_entity_poly.pdbx_seq_one_letter_code
_entity_poly.pdbx_strand_id
1 'polypeptide(L)'
;MRIPILFACFMAFTMLCPGLFAQDGATKAIRYDQHSGPHTFGAKAIHRALAGASDANDYEILTQLVEAGSGDIHKEGFAIRKTGKQIVISGIDQTGIMYGMLELAEQIDMRGSLQEVQEGSQNPRFPFRAIKFNLPWSSYRRFEGLQANMEAARDLEMWRAFLDMMAENRFNTLTLWNLHPWPYLVRTKNFPDANPLSDEELADWKQFWTGLFQMAKDRGIDTYLLNWNIL
;
A
#
# COMPACT_ATOMS: atom_id res chain seq x y z
N MET A 1 4.93 35.21 -52.66
CA MET A 1 5.54 33.87 -52.72
C MET A 1 5.39 33.25 -51.34
N ARG A 2 4.29 32.54 -51.12
CA ARG A 2 3.83 32.01 -49.83
C ARG A 2 3.93 30.49 -49.91
N ILE A 3 4.68 29.87 -49.01
CA ILE A 3 4.76 28.41 -48.86
C ILE A 3 3.70 28.04 -47.81
N PRO A 4 2.66 27.23 -48.14
CA PRO A 4 1.72 26.77 -47.14
C PRO A 4 2.27 25.50 -46.48
N ILE A 5 2.41 25.54 -45.16
CA ILE A 5 2.69 24.35 -44.33
C ILE A 5 1.36 23.60 -44.22
N LEU A 6 1.29 22.40 -44.80
CA LEU A 6 0.19 21.46 -44.58
C LEU A 6 0.18 21.03 -43.10
N PHE A 7 -0.88 21.40 -42.38
CA PHE A 7 -1.27 20.74 -41.14
C PHE A 7 -1.94 19.41 -41.53
N ALA A 8 -1.20 18.31 -41.44
CA ALA A 8 -1.76 16.97 -41.54
C ALA A 8 -2.42 16.62 -40.21
N CYS A 9 -3.75 16.49 -40.20
CA CYS A 9 -4.52 15.89 -39.12
C CYS A 9 -4.09 14.42 -38.95
N PHE A 10 -3.33 14.12 -37.91
CA PHE A 10 -3.06 12.74 -37.49
C PHE A 10 -4.20 12.28 -36.58
N MET A 11 -5.22 11.66 -37.18
CA MET A 11 -6.21 10.86 -36.45
C MET A 11 -5.51 9.59 -35.95
N ALA A 12 -5.02 9.61 -34.71
CA ALA A 12 -4.52 8.42 -34.04
C ALA A 12 -5.70 7.58 -33.58
N PHE A 13 -6.09 6.61 -34.41
CA PHE A 13 -7.01 5.54 -34.07
C PHE A 13 -6.25 4.54 -33.18
N THR A 14 -6.28 4.71 -31.85
CA THR A 14 -5.73 3.71 -30.92
C THR A 14 -6.67 2.51 -30.87
N MET A 15 -6.33 1.50 -31.67
CA MET A 15 -6.85 0.14 -31.54
C MET A 15 -6.63 -0.37 -30.12
N LEU A 16 -7.73 -0.75 -29.47
CA LEU A 16 -7.75 -1.58 -28.27
C LEU A 16 -7.00 -2.88 -28.57
N CYS A 17 -5.84 -3.06 -27.94
CA CYS A 17 -5.14 -4.34 -27.90
C CYS A 17 -5.63 -5.07 -26.65
N PRO A 18 -6.43 -6.15 -26.74
CA PRO A 18 -6.75 -6.96 -25.58
C PRO A 18 -5.51 -7.79 -25.25
N GLY A 19 -4.72 -7.28 -24.31
CA GLY A 19 -3.58 -8.01 -23.76
C GLY A 19 -4.03 -9.32 -23.13
N LEU A 20 -3.36 -10.39 -23.56
CA LEU A 20 -3.44 -11.76 -23.05
C LEU A 20 -3.48 -11.79 -21.51
N PHE A 21 -4.58 -12.28 -20.95
CA PHE A 21 -4.60 -12.86 -19.61
C PHE A 21 -4.48 -14.38 -19.77
N ALA A 22 -3.31 -14.93 -19.45
CA ALA A 22 -3.18 -16.36 -19.23
C ALA A 22 -3.84 -16.69 -17.88
N GLN A 23 -4.96 -17.41 -17.91
CA GLN A 23 -5.63 -17.96 -16.73
C GLN A 23 -5.08 -19.36 -16.46
N ASP A 24 -4.52 -19.57 -15.27
CA ASP A 24 -4.56 -20.87 -14.61
C ASP A 24 -5.72 -20.88 -13.63
N GLY A 25 -6.52 -21.95 -13.67
CA GLY A 25 -7.91 -21.97 -13.22
C GLY A 25 -8.17 -22.08 -11.72
N ALA A 26 -9.44 -21.76 -11.39
CA ALA A 26 -10.24 -22.13 -10.22
C ALA A 26 -10.40 -21.12 -9.06
N THR A 27 -11.01 -19.98 -9.37
CA THR A 27 -12.20 -19.39 -8.68
C THR A 27 -12.65 -18.24 -9.59
N LYS A 28 -13.95 -17.96 -9.76
CA LYS A 28 -14.34 -16.77 -10.53
C LYS A 28 -13.67 -15.55 -9.89
N ALA A 29 -12.87 -14.87 -10.72
CA ALA A 29 -11.57 -14.36 -10.31
C ALA A 29 -11.67 -12.92 -9.82
N ILE A 30 -11.09 -12.65 -8.65
CA ILE A 30 -10.73 -11.27 -8.29
C ILE A 30 -9.71 -10.81 -9.34
N ARG A 31 -10.07 -9.84 -10.18
CA ARG A 31 -9.16 -9.27 -11.17
C ARG A 31 -8.62 -7.95 -10.65
N TYR A 32 -7.32 -7.91 -10.43
CA TYR A 32 -6.60 -6.76 -9.92
C TYR A 32 -5.20 -6.70 -10.52
N ASP A 33 -4.56 -5.53 -10.42
CA ASP A 33 -3.15 -5.36 -10.77
C ASP A 33 -2.24 -6.10 -9.78
N GLN A 34 -1.69 -7.24 -10.22
CA GLN A 34 -0.79 -8.08 -9.41
C GLN A 34 0.61 -7.47 -9.20
N HIS A 35 0.96 -6.41 -9.93
CA HIS A 35 2.22 -5.69 -9.74
C HIS A 35 2.10 -4.58 -8.69
N SER A 36 0.88 -4.31 -8.22
CA SER A 36 0.60 -3.38 -7.13
C SER A 36 0.59 -4.11 -5.80
N GLY A 37 1.54 -3.76 -4.94
CA GLY A 37 1.56 -4.22 -3.54
C GLY A 37 0.24 -3.94 -2.82
N PRO A 38 -0.29 -2.70 -2.83
CA PRO A 38 -1.59 -2.38 -2.22
C PRO A 38 -2.74 -3.26 -2.72
N HIS A 39 -2.84 -3.51 -4.03
CA HIS A 39 -3.88 -4.39 -4.56
C HIS A 39 -3.68 -5.84 -4.12
N THR A 40 -2.42 -6.32 -4.08
CA THR A 40 -2.10 -7.66 -3.61
C THR A 40 -2.46 -7.83 -2.12
N PHE A 41 -2.23 -6.79 -1.31
CA PHE A 41 -2.64 -6.77 0.10
C PHE A 41 -4.17 -6.82 0.24
N GLY A 42 -4.90 -5.95 -0.45
CA GLY A 42 -6.37 -5.94 -0.41
C GLY A 42 -6.99 -7.23 -0.97
N ALA A 43 -6.43 -7.82 -2.03
CA ALA A 43 -6.90 -9.07 -2.61
C ALA A 43 -6.76 -10.24 -1.62
N LYS A 44 -5.69 -10.28 -0.82
CA LYS A 44 -5.54 -11.28 0.27
C LYS A 44 -6.66 -11.15 1.31
N ALA A 45 -7.04 -9.93 1.68
CA ALA A 45 -8.15 -9.70 2.61
C ALA A 45 -9.48 -10.22 2.04
N ILE A 46 -9.77 -9.94 0.76
CA ILE A 46 -10.97 -10.48 0.11
C ILE A 46 -10.90 -12.01 0.05
N HIS A 47 -9.78 -12.61 -0.35
CA HIS A 47 -9.64 -14.08 -0.39
C HIS A 47 -9.92 -14.72 0.98
N ARG A 48 -9.45 -14.11 2.07
CA ARG A 48 -9.74 -14.54 3.43
C ARG A 48 -11.25 -14.48 3.72
N ALA A 49 -11.91 -13.37 3.39
CA ALA A 49 -13.33 -13.18 3.63
C ALA A 49 -14.22 -14.12 2.79
N LEU A 50 -13.83 -14.39 1.55
CA LEU A 50 -14.54 -15.32 0.65
C LEU A 50 -14.60 -16.76 1.19
N ALA A 51 -13.65 -17.18 2.04
CA ALA A 51 -13.69 -18.51 2.66
C ALA A 51 -14.92 -18.71 3.56
N GLY A 52 -15.51 -17.63 4.09
CA GLY A 52 -16.73 -17.65 4.90
C GLY A 52 -18.02 -17.33 4.14
N ALA A 53 -17.95 -16.98 2.85
CA ALA A 53 -19.12 -16.50 2.11
C ALA A 53 -19.88 -17.63 1.40
N SER A 54 -21.21 -17.60 1.51
CA SER A 54 -22.10 -18.66 0.95
C SER A 54 -22.18 -18.66 -0.58
N ASP A 55 -21.90 -17.53 -1.22
CA ASP A 55 -22.04 -17.28 -2.66
C ASP A 55 -20.72 -16.79 -3.30
N ALA A 56 -19.57 -17.14 -2.71
CA ALA A 56 -18.24 -16.72 -3.17
C ALA A 56 -17.97 -17.00 -4.66
N ASN A 57 -18.51 -18.10 -5.20
CA ASN A 57 -18.32 -18.53 -6.58
C ASN A 57 -19.28 -17.88 -7.59
N ASP A 58 -20.26 -17.12 -7.10
CA ASP A 58 -21.29 -16.54 -7.95
C ASP A 58 -20.87 -15.20 -8.56
N TYR A 59 -19.94 -14.50 -7.93
CA TYR A 59 -19.58 -13.13 -8.27
C TYR A 59 -18.20 -13.02 -8.90
N GLU A 60 -18.03 -12.01 -9.76
CA GLU A 60 -16.74 -11.54 -10.23
C GLU A 60 -16.41 -10.21 -9.53
N ILE A 61 -15.19 -10.08 -8.99
CA ILE A 61 -14.71 -8.86 -8.35
C ILE A 61 -13.65 -8.23 -9.25
N LEU A 62 -13.85 -6.97 -9.64
CA LEU A 62 -12.94 -6.24 -10.51
C LEU A 62 -12.45 -4.98 -9.81
N THR A 63 -11.18 -4.63 -10.05
CA THR A 63 -10.67 -3.31 -9.65
C THR A 63 -10.40 -2.42 -10.84
N GLN A 64 -10.69 -1.13 -10.68
CA GLN A 64 -10.55 -0.14 -11.75
C GLN A 64 -9.93 1.16 -11.23
N LEU A 65 -8.81 1.56 -11.83
CA LEU A 65 -8.34 2.93 -11.67
C LEU A 65 -9.21 3.87 -12.51
N VAL A 66 -9.61 4.98 -11.92
CA VAL A 66 -10.38 6.03 -12.60
C VAL A 66 -9.63 7.36 -12.56
N GLU A 67 -9.91 8.24 -13.52
CA GLU A 67 -9.24 9.53 -13.58
C GLU A 67 -9.67 10.44 -12.42
N ALA A 68 -8.72 11.18 -11.86
CA ALA A 68 -9.02 12.19 -10.84
C ALA A 68 -10.00 13.24 -11.40
N GLY A 69 -11.07 13.54 -10.64
CA GLY A 69 -12.12 14.48 -11.05
C GLY A 69 -13.26 13.88 -11.86
N SER A 70 -13.25 12.57 -12.13
CA SER A 70 -14.36 11.86 -12.83
C SER A 70 -15.57 11.55 -11.93
N GLY A 71 -15.54 11.93 -10.65
CA GLY A 71 -16.63 11.71 -9.69
C GLY A 71 -16.29 12.24 -8.29
N ASP A 72 -17.03 11.78 -7.28
CA ASP A 72 -16.92 12.27 -5.89
C ASP A 72 -15.79 11.61 -5.08
N ILE A 73 -14.90 10.82 -5.70
CA ILE A 73 -13.79 10.15 -5.01
C ILE A 73 -12.46 10.88 -5.25
N HIS A 74 -11.70 11.07 -4.17
CA HIS A 74 -10.42 11.78 -4.14
C HIS A 74 -9.28 10.82 -3.78
N LYS A 75 -8.07 11.35 -3.53
CA LYS A 75 -6.89 10.55 -3.17
C LYS A 75 -7.21 9.63 -1.99
N GLU A 76 -6.84 8.36 -2.11
CA GLU A 76 -7.16 7.27 -1.19
C GLU A 76 -8.67 6.99 -0.99
N GLY A 77 -9.55 7.61 -1.76
CA GLY A 77 -10.98 7.32 -1.79
C GLY A 77 -11.31 6.16 -2.72
N PHE A 78 -12.48 5.56 -2.52
CA PHE A 78 -12.96 4.45 -3.33
C PHE A 78 -14.47 4.45 -3.52
N ALA A 79 -14.92 3.67 -4.51
CA ALA A 79 -16.31 3.37 -4.77
C ALA A 79 -16.51 1.87 -4.97
N ILE A 80 -17.55 1.31 -4.36
CA ILE A 80 -18.01 -0.07 -4.60
C ILE A 80 -19.33 0.04 -5.38
N ARG A 81 -19.40 -0.62 -6.52
CA ARG A 81 -20.61 -0.70 -7.37
C ARG A 81 -20.92 -2.15 -7.71
N LYS A 82 -22.20 -2.45 -7.88
CA LYS A 82 -22.69 -3.80 -8.11
C LYS A 82 -23.63 -3.83 -9.31
N THR A 83 -23.29 -4.63 -10.31
CA THR A 83 -24.09 -4.80 -11.52
C THR A 83 -24.33 -6.29 -11.75
N GLY A 84 -25.51 -6.77 -11.35
CA GLY A 84 -25.83 -8.20 -11.40
C GLY A 84 -24.89 -9.02 -10.50
N LYS A 85 -24.09 -9.91 -11.11
CA LYS A 85 -23.10 -10.76 -10.42
C LYS A 85 -21.67 -10.21 -10.53
N GLN A 86 -21.51 -8.93 -10.83
CA GLN A 86 -20.21 -8.26 -10.86
C GLN A 86 -20.15 -7.18 -9.79
N ILE A 87 -19.04 -7.14 -9.05
CA ILE A 87 -18.70 -6.09 -8.09
C ILE A 87 -17.46 -5.37 -8.60
N VAL A 88 -17.54 -4.05 -8.75
CA VAL A 88 -16.44 -3.20 -9.21
C VAL A 88 -16.01 -2.30 -8.06
N ILE A 89 -14.71 -2.35 -7.74
CA ILE A 89 -14.05 -1.45 -6.81
C ILE A 89 -13.25 -0.44 -7.63
N SER A 90 -13.61 0.84 -7.53
CA SER A 90 -12.94 1.92 -8.23
C SER A 90 -12.18 2.82 -7.26
N GLY A 91 -11.02 3.34 -7.68
CA GLY A 91 -10.23 4.32 -6.94
C GLY A 91 -9.40 5.18 -7.88
N ILE A 92 -8.98 6.37 -7.46
CA ILE A 92 -8.11 7.23 -8.28
C ILE A 92 -6.63 6.85 -8.16
N ASP A 93 -6.29 6.06 -7.14
CA ASP A 93 -4.96 5.56 -6.88
C ASP A 93 -5.03 4.13 -6.30
N GLN A 94 -3.88 3.48 -6.26
CA GLN A 94 -3.71 2.09 -5.81
C GLN A 94 -4.10 1.89 -4.33
N THR A 95 -3.94 2.93 -3.50
CA THR A 95 -4.23 2.87 -2.06
C THR A 95 -5.73 2.98 -1.81
N GLY A 96 -6.43 3.83 -2.56
CA GLY A 96 -7.89 3.91 -2.55
C GLY A 96 -8.53 2.59 -2.94
N ILE A 97 -8.07 1.96 -4.04
CA ILE A 97 -8.56 0.63 -4.42
C ILE A 97 -8.30 -0.41 -3.31
N MET A 98 -7.12 -0.41 -2.70
CA MET A 98 -6.83 -1.28 -1.56
C MET A 98 -7.82 -1.05 -0.41
N TYR A 99 -8.11 0.21 -0.04
CA TYR A 99 -9.12 0.51 0.99
C TYR A 99 -10.53 0.07 0.60
N GLY A 100 -10.89 0.14 -0.69
CA GLY A 100 -12.15 -0.41 -1.18
C GLY A 100 -12.21 -1.94 -1.15
N MET A 101 -11.08 -2.61 -1.38
CA MET A 101 -10.98 -4.07 -1.19
C MET A 101 -11.11 -4.47 0.28
N LEU A 102 -10.50 -3.71 1.20
CA LEU A 102 -10.62 -3.93 2.64
C LEU A 102 -12.06 -3.71 3.12
N GLU A 103 -12.72 -2.66 2.65
CA GLU A 103 -14.15 -2.44 2.92
C GLU A 103 -15.02 -3.59 2.39
N LEU A 104 -14.77 -4.06 1.15
CA LEU A 104 -15.50 -5.20 0.61
C LEU A 104 -15.29 -6.45 1.46
N ALA A 105 -14.05 -6.73 1.87
CA ALA A 105 -13.72 -7.86 2.73
C ALA A 105 -14.46 -7.77 4.08
N GLU A 106 -14.47 -6.60 4.72
CA GLU A 106 -15.20 -6.36 5.96
C GLU A 106 -16.71 -6.59 5.81
N GLN A 107 -17.31 -6.10 4.73
CA GLN A 107 -18.73 -6.36 4.45
C GLN A 107 -19.03 -7.84 4.24
N ILE A 108 -18.15 -8.57 3.55
CA ILE A 108 -18.30 -10.02 3.35
C ILE A 108 -18.18 -10.76 4.69
N ASP A 109 -17.17 -10.43 5.52
CA ASP A 109 -16.98 -11.03 6.84
C ASP A 109 -18.18 -10.80 7.76
N MET A 110 -18.77 -9.59 7.72
CA MET A 110 -19.93 -9.23 8.54
C MET A 110 -21.23 -9.91 8.10
N ARG A 111 -21.42 -10.11 6.79
CA ARG A 111 -22.70 -10.54 6.20
C ARG A 111 -22.72 -12.00 5.75
N GLY A 112 -21.55 -12.60 5.54
CA GLY A 112 -21.41 -13.97 5.04
C GLY A 112 -21.87 -14.16 3.58
N SER A 113 -22.04 -13.08 2.82
CA SER A 113 -22.52 -13.12 1.44
C SER A 113 -22.16 -11.88 0.63
N LEU A 114 -21.80 -12.08 -0.64
CA LEU A 114 -21.59 -11.02 -1.63
C LEU A 114 -22.92 -10.45 -2.14
N GLN A 115 -24.02 -11.20 -2.00
CA GLN A 115 -25.36 -10.72 -2.30
C GLN A 115 -25.72 -9.48 -1.49
N GLU A 116 -25.30 -9.44 -0.23
CA GLU A 116 -25.65 -8.37 0.71
C GLU A 116 -24.66 -7.20 0.73
N VAL A 117 -23.61 -7.23 -0.09
CA VAL A 117 -22.66 -6.12 -0.24
C VAL A 117 -23.41 -4.85 -0.63
N GLN A 118 -23.16 -3.78 0.11
CA GLN A 118 -23.74 -2.47 -0.10
C GLN A 118 -22.83 -1.63 -1.00
N GLU A 119 -23.45 -1.02 -2.00
CA GLU A 119 -22.78 -0.04 -2.85
C GLU A 119 -22.58 1.26 -2.10
N GLY A 120 -21.50 1.97 -2.40
CA GLY A 120 -21.18 3.22 -1.74
C GLY A 120 -19.86 3.81 -2.20
N SER A 121 -19.58 5.03 -1.75
CA SER A 121 -18.31 5.70 -1.97
C SER A 121 -17.82 6.28 -0.66
N GLN A 122 -16.52 6.19 -0.42
CA GLN A 122 -15.90 6.72 0.80
C GLN A 122 -14.63 7.48 0.46
N ASN A 123 -14.39 8.55 1.21
CA ASN A 123 -13.19 9.37 1.12
C ASN A 123 -12.59 9.56 2.51
N PRO A 124 -11.25 9.62 2.64
CA PRO A 124 -10.64 9.98 3.91
C PRO A 124 -10.99 11.43 4.26
N ARG A 125 -11.37 11.67 5.51
CA ARG A 125 -11.54 13.04 6.04
C ARG A 125 -10.20 13.75 6.21
N PHE A 126 -9.17 13.00 6.62
CA PHE A 126 -7.83 13.51 6.87
C PHE A 126 -6.84 12.83 5.92
N PRO A 127 -6.07 13.59 5.13
CA PRO A 127 -5.10 13.02 4.19
C PRO A 127 -3.85 12.46 4.90
N PHE A 128 -3.61 12.83 6.16
CA PHE A 128 -2.45 12.41 6.94
C PHE A 128 -2.90 11.72 8.22
N ARG A 129 -2.76 10.39 8.27
CA ARG A 129 -3.23 9.53 9.36
C ARG A 129 -2.03 8.73 9.85
N ALA A 130 -1.24 9.36 10.70
CA ALA A 130 0.09 8.88 11.05
C ALA A 130 0.16 8.20 12.42
N ILE A 131 1.01 7.18 12.51
CA ILE A 131 1.50 6.66 13.78
C ILE A 131 2.96 7.08 13.97
N LYS A 132 3.28 7.54 15.18
CA LYS A 132 4.64 7.84 15.62
C LYS A 132 5.25 6.63 16.32
N PHE A 133 6.40 6.19 15.84
CA PHE A 133 7.19 5.14 16.46
C PHE A 133 8.59 5.65 16.82
N ASN A 134 8.96 5.56 18.11
CA ASN A 134 10.32 5.88 18.54
C ASN A 134 11.18 4.62 18.42
N LEU A 135 12.23 4.70 17.60
CA LEU A 135 13.14 3.58 17.41
C LEU A 135 14.01 3.38 18.67
N PRO A 136 14.27 2.13 19.09
CA PRO A 136 14.97 1.87 20.33
C PRO A 136 16.50 2.03 20.24
N TRP A 137 17.06 1.98 19.02
CA TRP A 137 18.47 2.31 18.74
C TRP A 137 18.65 3.80 18.54
N SER A 138 19.82 4.33 18.92
CA SER A 138 20.12 5.78 18.82
C SER A 138 18.96 6.62 19.34
N SER A 139 18.48 6.27 20.52
CA SER A 139 17.35 6.90 21.17
C SER A 139 17.79 8.14 21.96
N TYR A 140 16.94 9.16 22.02
CA TYR A 140 17.21 10.38 22.77
C TYR A 140 17.39 10.13 24.28
N ARG A 141 16.66 9.14 24.83
CA ARG A 141 16.77 8.71 26.23
C ARG A 141 17.01 7.21 26.28
N ARG A 142 17.89 6.78 27.18
CA ARG A 142 18.15 5.36 27.45
C ARG A 142 17.50 4.97 28.78
N PHE A 143 16.61 3.99 28.75
CA PHE A 143 16.01 3.36 29.92
C PHE A 143 15.59 1.93 29.56
N GLU A 144 15.49 1.03 30.54
CA GLU A 144 15.26 -0.42 30.33
C GLU A 144 14.05 -0.70 29.42
N GLY A 145 12.92 -0.05 29.66
CA GLY A 145 11.71 -0.27 28.88
C GLY A 145 11.85 0.01 27.38
N LEU A 146 12.74 0.93 26.98
CA LEU A 146 13.02 1.17 25.57
C LEU A 146 13.98 0.12 24.99
N GLN A 147 14.94 -0.35 25.78
CA GLN A 147 15.90 -1.37 25.34
C GLN A 147 15.24 -2.76 25.22
N ALA A 148 14.23 -3.06 26.04
CA ALA A 148 13.44 -4.27 25.93
C ALA A 148 12.78 -4.45 24.55
N ASN A 149 12.56 -3.37 23.81
CA ASN A 149 11.97 -3.40 22.47
C ASN A 149 12.98 -3.59 21.33
N MET A 150 14.29 -3.68 21.61
CA MET A 150 15.29 -3.77 20.54
C MET A 150 15.09 -4.99 19.64
N GLU A 151 14.93 -6.17 20.23
CA GLU A 151 14.75 -7.42 19.49
C GLU A 151 13.48 -7.36 18.63
N ALA A 152 12.35 -6.99 19.24
CA ALA A 152 11.08 -6.84 18.53
C ALA A 152 11.16 -5.81 17.40
N ALA A 153 11.82 -4.66 17.62
CA ALA A 153 11.96 -3.63 16.59
C ALA A 153 12.93 -3.99 15.47
N ARG A 154 13.80 -4.99 15.67
CA ARG A 154 14.66 -5.57 14.62
C ARG A 154 14.01 -6.73 13.87
N ASP A 155 12.86 -7.24 14.33
CA ASP A 155 12.11 -8.30 13.67
C ASP A 155 11.15 -7.75 12.62
N LEU A 156 11.33 -8.17 11.36
CA LEU A 156 10.45 -7.78 10.25
C LEU A 156 9.04 -8.36 10.37
N GLU A 157 8.84 -9.47 11.07
CA GLU A 157 7.50 -10.03 11.26
C GLU A 157 6.65 -9.19 12.23
N MET A 158 7.28 -8.60 13.25
CA MET A 158 6.62 -7.58 14.08
C MET A 158 6.15 -6.40 13.22
N TRP A 159 7.02 -5.88 12.34
CA TRP A 159 6.67 -4.80 11.43
C TRP A 159 5.61 -5.19 10.41
N ARG A 160 5.61 -6.42 9.92
CA ARG A 160 4.56 -6.94 9.02
C ARG A 160 3.20 -6.84 9.71
N ALA A 161 3.07 -7.39 10.92
CA ALA A 161 1.84 -7.34 11.69
C ALA A 161 1.43 -5.89 12.04
N PHE A 162 2.40 -5.05 12.39
CA PHE A 162 2.15 -3.65 12.70
C PHE A 162 1.63 -2.86 11.48
N LEU A 163 2.24 -3.06 10.32
CA LEU A 163 1.81 -2.41 9.08
C LEU A 163 0.48 -2.98 8.56
N ASP A 164 0.22 -4.28 8.73
CA ASP A 164 -1.09 -4.90 8.44
C ASP A 164 -2.18 -4.18 9.24
N MET A 165 -1.99 -4.06 10.57
CA MET A 165 -2.90 -3.33 11.44
C MET A 165 -3.07 -1.88 10.98
N MET A 166 -1.99 -1.19 10.61
CA MET A 166 -2.09 0.18 10.10
C MET A 166 -2.99 0.27 8.87
N ALA A 167 -2.78 -0.61 7.88
CA ALA A 167 -3.55 -0.60 6.63
C ALA A 167 -5.02 -0.98 6.85
N GLU A 168 -5.29 -2.01 7.66
CA GLU A 168 -6.65 -2.42 8.06
C GLU A 168 -7.39 -1.29 8.77
N ASN A 169 -6.70 -0.49 9.59
CA ASN A 169 -7.24 0.69 10.25
C ASN A 169 -7.09 1.99 9.42
N ARG A 170 -6.71 1.87 8.15
CA ARG A 170 -6.54 2.96 7.18
C ARG A 170 -5.55 4.05 7.61
N PHE A 171 -4.60 3.77 8.50
CA PHE A 171 -3.43 4.63 8.70
C PHE A 171 -2.52 4.54 7.49
N ASN A 172 -2.05 5.69 7.00
CA ASN A 172 -1.29 5.80 5.75
C ASN A 172 0.11 6.35 5.93
N THR A 173 0.54 6.60 7.18
CA THR A 173 1.86 7.17 7.43
C THR A 173 2.50 6.58 8.67
N LEU A 174 3.73 6.10 8.51
CA LEU A 174 4.60 5.68 9.60
C LEU A 174 5.73 6.70 9.77
N THR A 175 5.77 7.35 10.93
CA THR A 175 6.90 8.24 11.29
C THR A 175 7.83 7.53 12.26
N LEU A 176 9.08 7.34 11.84
CA LEU A 176 10.14 6.66 12.55
C LEU A 176 11.09 7.69 13.16
N TRP A 177 11.11 7.79 14.47
CA TRP A 177 11.89 8.81 15.18
C TRP A 177 13.18 8.22 15.73
N ASN A 178 14.31 8.84 15.38
CA ASN A 178 15.64 8.41 15.75
C ASN A 178 16.56 9.61 16.01
N LEU A 179 17.39 9.59 17.06
CA LEU A 179 18.31 10.70 17.34
C LEU A 179 19.26 10.95 16.17
N HIS A 180 19.88 9.89 15.67
CA HIS A 180 20.89 9.93 14.63
C HIS A 180 20.86 8.64 13.81
N PRO A 181 20.05 8.57 12.74
CA PRO A 181 19.78 7.30 12.05
C PRO A 181 20.82 6.93 11.00
N TRP A 182 21.66 7.87 10.58
CA TRP A 182 22.53 7.73 9.41
C TRP A 182 23.50 6.55 9.46
N PRO A 183 24.12 6.21 10.61
CA PRO A 183 24.97 5.02 10.73
C PRO A 183 24.28 3.72 10.31
N TYR A 184 22.97 3.63 10.50
CA TYR A 184 22.18 2.43 10.21
C TYR A 184 21.66 2.39 8.76
N LEU A 185 22.03 3.35 7.91
CA LEU A 185 21.52 3.47 6.54
C LEU A 185 22.64 3.57 5.51
N VAL A 186 23.65 4.39 5.80
CA VAL A 186 24.67 4.77 4.82
C VAL A 186 26.06 4.83 5.43
N ARG A 187 27.06 4.47 4.62
CA ARG A 187 28.47 4.82 4.86
C ARG A 187 28.86 5.87 3.84
N THR A 188 29.34 7.01 4.29
CA THR A 188 29.72 8.10 3.38
C THR A 188 31.10 7.85 2.77
N LYS A 189 31.30 8.27 1.52
CA LYS A 189 32.59 8.12 0.82
C LYS A 189 33.70 8.96 1.45
N ASN A 190 33.37 10.18 1.88
CA ASN A 190 34.36 11.15 2.36
C ASN A 190 34.67 10.99 3.86
N PHE A 191 33.78 10.38 4.63
CA PHE A 191 33.93 10.15 6.07
C PHE A 191 33.48 8.72 6.42
N PRO A 192 34.20 7.67 5.94
CA PRO A 192 33.81 6.29 6.16
C PRO A 192 33.89 5.88 7.64
N ASP A 193 34.84 6.47 8.38
CA ASP A 193 35.09 6.20 9.81
C ASP A 193 34.02 6.83 10.73
N ALA A 194 33.15 7.68 10.21
CA ALA A 194 32.02 8.23 10.96
C ALA A 194 30.90 7.19 11.18
N ASN A 195 30.93 6.06 10.47
CA ASN A 195 30.00 4.97 10.66
C ASN A 195 30.68 3.84 11.49
N PRO A 196 30.23 3.60 12.73
CA PRO A 196 30.86 2.65 13.65
C PRO A 196 30.57 1.18 13.32
N LEU A 197 29.65 0.90 12.39
CA LEU A 197 29.27 -0.46 12.03
C LEU A 197 30.32 -1.09 11.11
N SER A 198 30.49 -2.41 11.21
CA SER A 198 31.15 -3.22 10.19
C SER A 198 30.33 -3.27 8.89
N ASP A 199 30.93 -3.72 7.80
CA ASP A 199 30.22 -3.86 6.53
C ASP A 199 29.15 -4.95 6.58
N GLU A 200 29.34 -6.00 7.38
CA GLU A 200 28.35 -7.05 7.63
C GLU A 200 27.14 -6.50 8.40
N GLU A 201 27.35 -5.78 9.50
CA GLU A 201 26.27 -5.14 10.25
C GLU A 201 25.51 -4.13 9.38
N LEU A 202 26.22 -3.31 8.60
CA LEU A 202 25.58 -2.35 7.71
C LEU A 202 24.76 -3.03 6.60
N ALA A 203 25.21 -4.19 6.10
CA ALA A 203 24.45 -4.98 5.14
C ALA A 203 23.15 -5.53 5.76
N ASP A 204 23.21 -6.06 6.98
CA ASP A 204 22.04 -6.50 7.75
C ASP A 204 21.04 -5.35 7.99
N TRP A 205 21.53 -4.16 8.34
CA TRP A 205 20.68 -2.97 8.45
C TRP A 205 20.02 -2.58 7.13
N LYS A 206 20.75 -2.61 6.02
CA LYS A 206 20.19 -2.33 4.69
C LYS A 206 19.10 -3.32 4.32
N GLN A 207 19.30 -4.61 4.60
CA GLN A 207 18.28 -5.64 4.37
C GLN A 207 17.02 -5.34 5.17
N PHE A 208 17.17 -5.05 6.46
CA PHE A 208 16.04 -4.68 7.32
C PHE A 208 15.29 -3.45 6.79
N TRP A 209 15.97 -2.34 6.50
CA TRP A 209 15.31 -1.12 6.03
C TRP A 209 14.62 -1.31 4.68
N THR A 210 15.26 -2.04 3.77
CA THR A 210 14.68 -2.38 2.46
C THR A 210 13.40 -3.20 2.65
N GLY A 211 13.44 -4.21 3.52
CA GLY A 211 12.28 -5.04 3.84
C GLY A 211 11.14 -4.21 4.46
N LEU A 212 11.44 -3.39 5.47
CA LEU A 212 10.45 -2.55 6.15
C LEU A 212 9.77 -1.57 5.17
N PHE A 213 10.55 -0.85 4.37
CA PHE A 213 10.01 0.14 3.45
C PHE A 213 9.25 -0.49 2.28
N GLN A 214 9.70 -1.65 1.80
CA GLN A 214 8.94 -2.41 0.81
C GLN A 214 7.59 -2.86 1.39
N MET A 215 7.56 -3.43 2.60
CA MET A 215 6.32 -3.83 3.25
C MET A 215 5.35 -2.67 3.50
N ALA A 216 5.86 -1.49 3.88
CA ALA A 216 5.05 -0.30 4.06
C ALA A 216 4.45 0.18 2.72
N LYS A 217 5.28 0.22 1.66
CA LYS A 217 4.83 0.56 0.30
C LYS A 217 3.77 -0.41 -0.21
N ASP A 218 3.92 -1.71 0.06
CA ASP A 218 2.96 -2.75 -0.30
C ASP A 218 1.60 -2.58 0.39
N ARG A 219 1.51 -1.70 1.39
CA ARG A 219 0.30 -1.39 2.15
C ARG A 219 -0.16 0.05 1.96
N GLY A 220 0.39 0.78 0.99
CA GLY A 220 0.06 2.18 0.77
C GLY A 220 0.43 3.09 1.94
N ILE A 221 1.46 2.74 2.71
CA ILE A 221 1.93 3.50 3.88
C ILE A 221 3.20 4.26 3.52
N ASP A 222 3.15 5.58 3.62
CA ASP A 222 4.32 6.44 3.49
C ASP A 222 5.21 6.34 4.73
N THR A 223 6.52 6.21 4.54
CA THR A 223 7.49 6.16 5.64
C THR A 223 8.30 7.45 5.72
N TYR A 224 8.37 8.02 6.92
CA TYR A 224 9.17 9.20 7.21
C TYR A 224 10.17 8.88 8.30
N LEU A 225 11.43 9.23 8.08
CA LEU A 225 12.49 9.12 9.08
C LEU A 225 12.79 10.50 9.66
N LEU A 226 12.55 10.65 10.95
CA LEU A 226 12.63 11.93 11.66
C LEU A 226 13.83 11.90 12.60
N ASN A 227 14.71 12.89 12.46
CA ASN A 227 15.92 13.03 13.27
C ASN A 227 16.00 14.37 13.97
N TRP A 228 16.88 14.43 14.97
CA TRP A 228 17.27 15.68 15.62
C TRP A 228 18.58 16.17 15.02
N ASN A 229 18.81 17.48 15.15
CA ASN A 229 20.00 18.13 14.67
C ASN A 229 20.76 18.76 15.84
N ILE A 230 22.07 18.90 15.68
CA ILE A 230 22.93 19.68 16.56
C ILE A 230 22.90 21.10 15.99
N LEU A 231 22.58 22.09 16.85
CA LEU A 231 22.64 23.52 16.52
C LEU A 231 23.99 24.10 16.90
#